data_AF-A0A1Y0HLG0-F1
#
_entry.id   AF-A0A1Y0HLG0-F1
#
_cell.length_a   1.000
_cell.length_b   1.000
_cell.length_c   1.000
_cell.angle_alpha   90.00
_cell.angle_beta   90.00
_cell.angle_gamma   90.00
#
_symmetry.space_group_name_H-M   'P 1'
#
loop_
_entity.id
_entity.type
_entity.pdbx_description
1 polymer ?
#
loop_
_entity_poly.entity_id
_entity_poly.type
_entity_poly.pdbx_seq_one_letter_code
_entity_poly.pdbx_strand_id
1 'polypeptide(L)' 'MKTILILLTAILLQGCVYFNDRGVSGRYYNDCTEYYDGMGIYHKDCDENLVDYKTVTDGVSKGVDKSVNATKSLFE' A
#
# COMPACT_ATOMS: atom_id res chain seq x y z
N MET A 1 1.70 15.01 33.32
CA MET A 1 1.28 15.55 32.00
C MET A 1 2.23 15.14 30.88
N LYS A 2 3.53 15.40 30.98
CA LYS A 2 4.52 15.07 29.93
C LYS A 2 4.58 13.58 29.56
N THR A 3 4.49 12.68 30.55
CA THR A 3 4.43 11.23 30.34
C THR A 3 3.20 10.75 29.58
N ILE A 4 2.03 11.35 29.85
CA ILE A 4 0.79 11.04 29.12
C ILE A 4 0.94 11.46 27.65
N LEU A 5 1.53 12.62 27.40
CA LEU A 5 1.76 13.11 26.03
C LEU A 5 2.66 12.16 25.23
N ILE A 6 3.74 11.66 25.85
CA ILE A 6 4.68 10.72 25.22
C ILE A 6 3.98 9.39 24.90
N LEU A 7 3.17 8.86 25.83
CA LEU A 7 2.38 7.64 25.60
C LEU A 7 1.36 7.84 24.48
N LEU A 8 0.69 9.00 24.44
CA LEU A 8 -0.29 9.30 23.41
C LEU A 8 0.36 9.37 22.02
N THR A 9 1.52 10.02 21.92
CA THR A 9 2.28 10.08 20.66
C THR A 9 2.76 8.70 20.20
N ALA A 10 3.16 7.83 21.14
CA ALA A 10 3.55 6.46 20.81
C ALA A 10 2.36 5.68 20.24
N ILE A 11 1.16 5.79 20.84
CA ILE A 11 -0.05 5.10 20.38
C ILE A 11 -0.51 5.61 19.00
N LEU A 12 -0.44 6.92 18.76
CA LEU A 12 -0.87 7.50 17.48
C LEU A 12 0.09 7.18 16.33
N LEU A 13 1.38 7.00 16.62
CA LEU A 13 2.40 6.70 15.60
C LEU A 13 2.70 5.21 15.43
N GLN A 14 1.90 4.32 16.03
CA GLN A 14 2.02 2.87 15.78
C GLN A 14 1.88 2.55 14.29
N GLY A 15 1.02 3.30 13.58
CA GLY A 15 0.90 3.35 12.12
C GLY A 15 2.25 3.44 11.41
N CYS A 16 3.07 4.41 11.79
CA CYS A 16 4.33 4.71 11.12
C CYS A 16 5.44 3.71 11.48
N VAL A 17 5.45 3.18 12.71
CA VAL A 17 6.54 2.33 13.20
C VAL A 17 6.29 0.85 12.89
N TYR A 18 5.03 0.38 12.92
CA TYR A 18 4.69 -1.05 12.82
C TYR A 18 3.95 -1.45 11.53
N PHE A 19 3.34 -0.52 10.79
CA PHE A 19 2.63 -0.86 9.54
C PHE A 19 3.48 -0.67 8.27
N ASN A 20 4.75 -0.31 8.38
CA ASN A 20 5.57 0.07 7.23
C ASN A 20 6.19 -1.11 6.47
N ASP A 21 6.29 -2.30 7.07
CA ASP A 21 6.89 -3.46 6.37
C ASP A 21 5.89 -4.23 5.51
N ARG A 22 4.60 -4.29 5.88
CA ARG A 22 3.55 -5.03 5.14
C ARG A 22 2.15 -4.39 5.15
N GLY A 23 1.98 -3.20 5.73
CA GLY A 23 0.69 -2.52 5.84
C GLY A 23 0.33 -1.72 4.58
N VAL A 24 1.11 -0.69 4.27
CA VAL A 24 0.95 0.08 3.03
C VAL A 24 2.26 -0.03 2.26
N SER A 25 2.28 -0.89 1.24
CA SER A 25 3.49 -1.03 0.43
C SER A 25 3.73 0.25 -0.37
N GLY A 26 4.89 0.87 -0.17
CA GLY A 26 5.39 1.95 -1.02
C GLY A 26 6.00 1.45 -2.33
N ARG A 27 6.01 0.13 -2.57
CA ARG A 27 6.60 -0.51 -3.74
C ARG A 27 5.52 -1.02 -4.68
N TYR A 28 5.79 -0.90 -5.98
CA TYR A 28 4.90 -1.42 -7.02
C TYR A 28 4.83 -2.95 -7.03
N TYR A 29 5.93 -3.62 -6.67
CA TYR A 29 6.02 -5.08 -6.57
C TYR A 29 6.23 -5.51 -5.12
N ASN A 30 5.57 -6.61 -4.72
CA ASN A 30 5.78 -7.23 -3.42
C ASN A 30 7.14 -7.93 -3.39
N ASP A 31 7.75 -7.98 -2.21
CA ASP A 31 8.96 -8.76 -1.96
C ASP A 31 8.57 -10.25 -1.92
N CYS A 32 8.38 -10.84 -3.11
CA CYS A 32 8.05 -12.24 -3.28
C CYS A 32 9.29 -13.11 -3.08
N THR A 33 9.11 -14.25 -2.43
CA THR A 33 10.15 -15.29 -2.32
C THR A 33 10.04 -16.21 -3.52
N GLU A 34 11.14 -16.38 -4.26
CA GLU A 34 11.21 -17.22 -5.46
C GLU A 34 12.25 -18.32 -5.25
N TYR A 35 11.86 -19.58 -5.44
CA TYR A 35 12.75 -20.73 -5.26
C TYR A 35 12.33 -21.94 -6.12
N TYR A 36 13.23 -22.91 -6.25
CA TYR A 36 12.93 -24.23 -6.80
C TYR A 36 12.88 -25.25 -5.68
N ASP A 37 11.89 -26.13 -5.67
CA ASP A 37 11.81 -27.20 -4.67
C ASP A 37 12.77 -28.37 -4.96
N GLY A 38 12.77 -29.39 -4.11
CA GLY A 38 13.62 -30.58 -4.28
C GLY A 38 13.32 -31.40 -5.55
N MET A 39 12.19 -31.15 -6.22
CA MET A 39 11.83 -31.76 -7.50
C MET A 39 12.20 -30.85 -8.70
N GLY A 40 12.71 -29.64 -8.44
CA GLY A 40 13.04 -28.64 -9.45
C GLY A 40 11.83 -27.86 -9.96
N ILE A 41 10.72 -27.82 -9.22
CA ILE A 41 9.52 -27.04 -9.58
C ILE A 41 9.67 -25.61 -9.06
N TYR A 42 9.38 -24.62 -9.89
CA TYR A 42 9.42 -23.21 -9.54
C TYR A 42 8.24 -22.82 -8.64
N HIS A 43 8.54 -22.13 -7.55
CA HIS A 43 7.59 -21.56 -6.61
C HIS A 43 7.82 -20.06 -6.47
N LYS A 44 6.71 -19.32 -6.36
CA LYS A 44 6.70 -17.89 -6.11
C LYS A 44 5.65 -17.59 -5.06
N ASP A 45 6.13 -17.28 -3.86
CA ASP A 45 5.30 -16.96 -2.70
C ASP A 45 5.36 -15.45 -2.47
N CYS A 46 4.21 -14.79 -2.57
CA CYS A 46 4.09 -13.36 -2.33
C CYS A 46 3.15 -13.16 -1.13
N ASP A 47 3.65 -12.60 -0.03
CA ASP A 47 2.74 -12.21 1.03
C ASP A 47 1.88 -11.03 0.56
N GLU A 48 0.61 -11.05 0.94
CA GLU A 48 -0.33 -9.97 0.65
C GLU A 48 -0.06 -8.75 1.53
N ASN A 49 -0.09 -7.55 0.95
CA ASN A 49 -0.11 -6.33 1.75
C ASN A 49 -1.53 -6.07 2.25
N LEU A 50 -1.66 -5.32 3.35
CA LEU A 50 -2.98 -4.81 3.77
C LEU A 50 -3.58 -3.87 2.70
N VAL A 51 -2.74 -3.08 2.03
CA VAL A 51 -3.10 -2.27 0.85
C VAL A 51 -1.96 -2.30 -0.17
N ASP A 52 -2.26 -2.75 -1.39
CA ASP A 52 -1.32 -2.71 -2.51
C ASP A 52 -1.20 -1.32 -3.14
N TYR A 53 0.04 -0.95 -3.50
CA TYR A 53 0.33 0.28 -4.23
C TYR A 53 -0.49 0.43 -5.52
N LYS A 54 -0.68 -0.68 -6.25
CA LYS A 54 -1.47 -0.71 -7.48
C LYS A 54 -2.93 -0.33 -7.23
N THR A 55 -3.54 -0.87 -6.17
CA THR A 55 -4.92 -0.58 -5.78
C THR A 55 -5.12 0.92 -5.51
N VAL A 56 -4.19 1.54 -4.79
CA VAL A 56 -4.21 2.99 -4.53
C VAL A 56 -4.07 3.77 -5.84
N THR A 57 -3.08 3.41 -6.66
CA THR A 57 -2.77 4.12 -7.91
C THR A 57 -3.93 4.04 -8.91
N ASP A 58 -4.55 2.88 -9.05
CA ASP A 58 -5.70 2.66 -9.94
C ASP A 58 -6.93 3.45 -9.45
N GLY A 59 -7.17 3.45 -8.14
CA GLY A 59 -8.24 4.22 -7.50
C GLY A 59 -8.09 5.73 -7.73
N VAL A 60 -6.87 6.26 -7.55
CA VAL A 60 -6.56 7.68 -7.79
C VAL A 60 -6.73 8.02 -9.26
N SER A 61 -6.17 7.21 -10.18
CA SER A 61 -6.27 7.43 -11.62
C SER A 61 -7.73 7.51 -12.08
N LYS A 62 -8.57 6.58 -11.63
CA LYS A 62 -10.01 6.58 -11.93
C LYS A 62 -10.72 7.83 -11.42
N GLY A 63 -10.35 8.32 -10.24
CA GLY A 63 -10.89 9.57 -9.69
C GLY A 63 -10.50 10.80 -10.52
N VAL A 64 -9.24 10.85 -10.96
CA VAL A 64 -8.73 11.89 -11.85
C VAL A 64 -9.46 11.86 -13.19
N ASP A 65 -9.55 10.70 -13.85
CA ASP A 65 -10.22 10.56 -15.14
C ASP A 65 -11.68 10.99 -15.09
N LYS A 66 -12.39 10.59 -14.03
CA LYS A 66 -13.78 11.02 -13.80
C LYS A 66 -13.89 12.55 -13.70
N SER A 67 -12.95 13.17 -12.99
CA SER A 67 -12.92 14.62 -12.78
C SER A 67 -12.58 15.38 -14.06
N VAL A 68 -11.61 14.87 -14.83
CA VAL A 68 -11.22 15.41 -16.14
C VAL A 68 -12.39 15.31 -17.12
N ASN A 69 -13.05 14.15 -17.21
CA ASN A 69 -14.18 13.96 -18.12
C ASN A 69 -15.40 14.81 -17.75
N ALA A 70 -15.71 14.92 -16.45
CA ALA A 70 -16.77 15.80 -15.97
C ALA A 70 -16.48 17.26 -16.33
N THR A 71 -15.24 17.70 -16.12
CA THR A 71 -14.81 19.06 -16.48
C THR A 71 -14.92 19.27 -17.99
N LYS A 72 -14.41 18.33 -18.79
CA LYS A 72 -14.49 18.39 -20.26
C LYS A 72 -15.94 18.53 -20.76
N SER A 73 -16.87 17.78 -20.17
CA SER A 73 -18.30 17.85 -20.51
C SER A 73 -18.98 19.19 -20.18
N LEU A 74 -18.35 20.05 -19.37
CA LEU A 74 -18.85 21.40 -19.07
C LEU A 74 -18.36 22.45 -20.06
N PHE A 75 -17.31 22.14 -20.83
CA PHE A 75 -16.68 23.05 -21.79
C PHE A 75 -16.87 22.62 -23.26
N GLU A 76 -17.48 21.47 -23.50
CA GLU A 76 -18.01 21.02 -24.80
C GLU A 76 -19.50 21.35 -24.91
#